data_AF-K6Y7P4-F1
#
_entry.id   AF-K6Y7P4-F1
#
_cell.length_a   1.000
_cell.length_b   1.000
_cell.length_c   1.000
_cell.angle_alpha   90.00
_cell.angle_beta   90.00
_cell.angle_gamma   90.00
#
_symmetry.space_group_name_H-M   'P 1'
#
loop_
_entity.id
_entity.type
_entity.pdbx_description
1 polymer ?
#
loop_
_entity_poly.entity_id
_entity_poly.type
_entity_poly.pdbx_seq_one_letter_code
_entity_poly.pdbx_strand_id
1 'polypeptide(L)'
;MKEINIVILVLLILTIPVFGIGIIFGLAGSTAGYYLMISLGYLIGIVSSVLGLFWEKFRYLALVGLFLIALGIILDGMFWKKHNRELCEELRAEPSCTESENGFSCTDFDGMDFSTGKSICH
;
A
#
# COMPACT_ATOMS: atom_id res chain seq x y z
N MET A 1 31.43 2.15 -3.09
CA MET A 1 30.15 2.58 -2.48
C MET A 1 29.17 3.25 -3.46
N LYS A 2 29.59 3.71 -4.65
CA LYS A 2 28.64 4.07 -5.73
C LYS A 2 27.75 2.88 -6.12
N GLU A 3 28.23 1.65 -5.94
CA GLU A 3 27.45 0.45 -6.20
C GLU A 3 26.16 0.42 -5.36
N ILE A 4 26.18 0.89 -4.11
CA ILE A 4 24.99 0.87 -3.23
C ILE A 4 23.90 1.79 -3.79
N ASN A 5 24.23 3.01 -4.20
CA ASN A 5 23.25 3.94 -4.79
C ASN A 5 22.73 3.42 -6.13
N ILE A 6 23.56 2.75 -6.93
CA ILE A 6 23.14 2.09 -8.18
C ILE A 6 22.16 0.96 -7.87
N VAL A 7 22.44 0.11 -6.89
CA VAL A 7 21.55 -0.99 -6.48
C VAL A 7 20.21 -0.44 -5.99
N ILE A 8 20.22 0.58 -5.12
CA ILE A 8 18.98 1.22 -4.63
C ILE A 8 18.20 1.84 -5.79
N LEU A 9 18.88 2.55 -6.70
CA LEU A 9 18.22 3.16 -7.86
C LEU A 9 17.59 2.11 -8.78
N VAL A 10 18.30 1.01 -9.06
CA VAL A 10 17.76 -0.10 -9.86
C VAL A 10 16.54 -0.72 -9.18
N LEU A 11 16.59 -0.96 -7.87
CA LEU A 11 15.44 -1.48 -7.12
C LEU A 11 14.23 -0.54 -7.22
N LEU A 12 14.42 0.76 -7.02
CA LEU A 12 13.36 1.76 -7.10
C LEU A 12 12.78 1.89 -8.52
N ILE A 13 13.61 1.76 -9.56
CA ILE A 13 13.16 1.78 -10.96
C ILE A 13 12.32 0.54 -11.28
N LEU A 14 12.75 -0.65 -10.84
CA LEU A 14 12.01 -1.90 -11.06
C LEU A 14 10.61 -1.87 -10.42
N THR A 15 10.46 -1.11 -9.33
CA THR A 15 9.20 -0.99 -8.60
C THR A 15 8.43 0.31 -8.90
N ILE A 16 8.81 1.05 -9.95
CA ILE A 16 8.07 2.24 -10.44
C ILE A 16 6.56 2.04 -10.61
N PRO A 17 6.04 0.88 -11.08
CA PRO A 17 4.60 0.68 -11.17
C PRO A 17 3.88 0.87 -9.82
N VAL A 18 4.54 0.52 -8.71
CA VAL A 18 4.02 0.72 -7.34
C VAL A 18 3.90 2.21 -6.99
N PHE A 19 4.81 3.05 -7.51
CA PHE A 19 4.74 4.50 -7.34
C PHE A 19 3.53 5.11 -8.05
N GLY A 20 3.22 4.65 -9.27
CA GLY A 20 2.03 5.09 -10.01
C GLY A 20 0.74 4.77 -9.25
N ILE A 21 0.64 3.55 -8.72
CA ILE A 21 -0.45 3.13 -7.82
C ILE A 21 -0.50 4.04 -6.58
N GLY A 22 0.64 4.28 -5.93
CA GLY A 22 0.74 5.16 -4.77
C GLY A 22 0.24 6.59 -5.01
N ILE A 23 0.48 7.17 -6.20
CA ILE A 23 -0.07 8.49 -6.53
C ILE A 23 -1.59 8.44 -6.70
N ILE A 24 -2.09 7.48 -7.48
CA ILE A 24 -3.53 7.37 -7.77
C ILE A 24 -4.32 7.15 -6.47
N PHE A 25 -3.89 6.19 -5.65
CA PHE A 25 -4.55 5.89 -4.37
C PHE A 25 -4.20 6.89 -3.26
N GLY A 26 -3.07 7.59 -3.35
CA GLY A 26 -2.70 8.70 -2.48
C GLY A 26 -3.62 9.91 -2.63
N LEU A 27 -4.23 10.06 -3.80
CA LEU A 27 -5.27 11.06 -4.07
C LEU A 27 -6.69 10.52 -3.76
N ALA A 28 -6.83 9.22 -3.49
CA ALA A 28 -8.11 8.57 -3.21
C ALA A 28 -8.36 8.48 -1.69
N GLY A 29 -9.22 9.37 -1.19
CA GLY A 29 -9.99 9.22 0.05
C GLY A 29 -9.30 8.56 1.26
N SER A 30 -9.94 7.51 1.79
CA SER A 30 -9.61 6.86 3.08
C SER A 30 -8.22 6.23 3.17
N THR A 31 -7.54 6.04 2.03
CA THR A 31 -6.22 5.41 1.94
C THR A 31 -5.09 6.41 1.66
N ALA A 32 -5.42 7.69 1.50
CA ALA A 32 -4.51 8.72 1.00
C ALA A 32 -3.19 8.85 1.79
N GLY A 33 -3.24 8.76 3.12
CA GLY A 33 -2.10 9.07 3.99
C GLY A 33 -0.89 8.16 3.80
N TYR A 34 -1.10 6.85 3.77
CA TYR A 34 0.01 5.89 3.66
C TYR A 34 0.48 5.73 2.20
N TYR A 35 -0.39 5.88 1.20
CA TYR A 35 0.02 5.91 -0.20
C TYR A 35 0.80 7.18 -0.59
N LEU A 36 0.47 8.34 0.00
CA LEU A 36 1.30 9.54 -0.11
C LEU A 36 2.68 9.34 0.51
N MET A 37 2.76 8.64 1.65
CA MET A 37 4.02 8.32 2.31
C MET A 37 4.90 7.41 1.45
N ILE A 38 4.32 6.37 0.83
CA ILE A 38 5.02 5.51 -0.14
C ILE A 38 5.54 6.37 -1.30
N SER A 39 4.70 7.24 -1.86
CA SER A 39 5.05 8.09 -2.99
C SER A 39 6.20 9.06 -2.67
N LEU A 40 6.13 9.74 -1.51
CA LEU A 40 7.20 10.61 -1.04
C LEU A 40 8.50 9.83 -0.78
N GLY A 41 8.40 8.62 -0.22
CA GLY A 41 9.53 7.73 -0.02
C GLY A 41 10.24 7.37 -1.33
N TYR A 42 9.48 7.07 -2.39
CA TYR A 42 10.03 6.86 -3.74
C TYR A 42 10.73 8.10 -4.27
N LEU A 43 10.08 9.28 -4.18
CA LEU A 43 10.65 10.52 -4.69
C LEU A 43 11.96 10.88 -3.99
N ILE A 44 11.97 10.79 -2.65
CA ILE A 44 13.17 11.00 -1.84
C ILE A 44 14.24 9.97 -2.21
N GLY A 45 13.89 8.69 -2.31
CA GLY A 45 14.81 7.61 -2.66
C GLY A 45 15.47 7.80 -4.02
N ILE A 46 14.70 8.14 -5.06
CA ILE A 46 15.20 8.35 -6.43
C ILE A 46 16.10 9.59 -6.46
N VAL A 47 15.60 10.73 -5.99
CA VAL A 47 16.34 12.01 -6.03
C VAL A 47 17.64 11.90 -5.25
N SER A 48 17.60 11.35 -4.03
CA SER A 48 18.81 11.21 -3.21
C SER A 48 19.78 10.14 -3.73
N SER A 49 19.30 9.07 -4.36
CA SER A 49 20.17 8.08 -5.01
C SER A 49 20.90 8.67 -6.20
N VAL A 50 20.22 9.47 -7.03
CA VAL A 50 20.83 10.19 -8.17
C VAL A 50 21.85 11.22 -7.68
N LEU A 51 21.46 12.08 -6.72
CA LEU A 51 22.38 13.06 -6.11
C LEU A 51 23.58 12.38 -5.44
N GLY A 52 23.34 11.20 -4.85
CA GLY A 52 24.36 10.36 -4.22
C GLY A 52 25.40 9.78 -5.18
N LEU A 53 25.16 9.79 -6.49
CA LEU A 53 26.18 9.44 -7.49
C LEU A 53 27.24 10.54 -7.64
N PHE A 54 26.86 11.79 -7.37
CA PHE A 54 27.72 12.98 -7.51
C PHE A 54 28.25 13.48 -6.17
N TRP A 55 27.46 13.36 -5.10
CA TRP A 55 27.77 13.91 -3.78
C TRP A 55 27.50 12.88 -2.67
N GLU A 56 28.55 12.42 -1.99
CA GLU A 56 28.43 11.36 -0.97
C GLU A 56 27.52 11.72 0.22
N LYS A 57 27.31 13.01 0.49
CA LYS A 57 26.52 13.49 1.63
C LYS A 57 25.06 13.03 1.58
N PHE A 58 24.52 12.82 0.38
CA PHE A 58 23.13 12.42 0.16
C PHE A 58 22.89 10.91 0.27
N ARG A 59 23.94 10.10 0.45
CA ARG A 59 23.84 8.63 0.49
C ARG A 59 22.86 8.11 1.54
N TYR A 60 22.82 8.76 2.71
CA TYR A 60 21.96 8.34 3.81
C TYR A 60 20.51 8.76 3.63
N LEU A 61 20.24 9.77 2.80
CA LEU A 61 18.87 10.20 2.50
C LEU A 61 18.11 9.13 1.68
N ALA A 62 18.82 8.35 0.86
CA ALA A 62 18.21 7.24 0.11
C ALA A 62 17.64 6.16 1.03
N LEU A 63 18.31 5.90 2.16
CA LEU A 63 17.84 4.97 3.18
C LEU A 63 16.59 5.49 3.89
N VAL A 64 16.47 6.80 4.10
CA VAL A 64 15.25 7.42 4.64
C VAL A 64 14.08 7.22 3.67
N GLY A 65 14.30 7.37 2.37
CA GLY A 65 13.29 7.06 1.35
C GLY A 65 12.80 5.62 1.42
N LEU A 66 13.72 4.65 1.50
CA LEU A 66 13.38 3.23 1.66
C LEU A 66 12.61 2.94 2.96
N PHE A 67 13.00 3.60 4.06
CA PHE A 67 12.30 3.47 5.33
C PHE A 67 10.85 3.96 5.25
N LEU A 68 10.59 5.08 4.59
CA LEU A 68 9.23 5.60 4.36
C LEU A 68 8.39 4.66 3.50
N ILE A 69 8.97 4.06 2.46
CA ILE A 69 8.29 3.06 1.64
C ILE A 69 7.91 1.85 2.49
N ALA A 70 8.85 1.32 3.28
CA ALA A 70 8.59 0.17 4.14
C ALA A 70 7.49 0.47 5.17
N LEU A 71 7.52 1.64 5.81
CA LEU A 71 6.51 2.05 6.77
C LEU A 71 5.13 2.19 6.12
N GLY A 72 5.07 2.77 4.92
CA GLY A 72 3.83 2.90 4.15
C GLY A 72 3.21 1.54 3.78
N ILE A 73 4.03 0.56 3.39
CA ILE A 73 3.57 -0.82 3.11
C ILE A 73 3.03 -1.50 4.37
N ILE A 74 3.68 -1.31 5.51
CA ILE A 74 3.20 -1.86 6.79
C ILE A 74 1.84 -1.25 7.16
N LEU A 75 1.68 0.07 6.97
CA LEU A 75 0.41 0.76 7.23
C LEU A 75 -0.71 0.30 6.31
N ASP A 76 -0.43 0.09 5.01
CA ASP A 76 -1.39 -0.48 4.05
C ASP A 76 -1.85 -1.87 4.50
N GLY A 77 -0.92 -2.75 4.87
CA GLY A 77 -1.24 -4.08 5.37
C GLY A 77 -2.09 -4.06 6.65
N MET A 78 -1.80 -3.16 7.59
CA MET A 78 -2.60 -2.99 8.80
C MET A 78 -3.99 -2.43 8.51
N PHE A 79 -4.10 -1.50 7.57
CA PHE A 79 -5.37 -0.93 7.15
C PHE A 79 -6.29 -2.00 6.56
N TRP A 80 -5.83 -2.74 5.55
CA TRP A 80 -6.62 -3.80 4.91
C TRP A 80 -7.00 -4.92 5.88
N LYS A 81 -6.09 -5.29 6.79
CA LYS A 81 -6.41 -6.28 7.82
C LYS A 81 -7.51 -5.80 8.76
N LYS A 82 -7.47 -4.52 9.17
CA LYS A 82 -8.50 -3.94 10.03
C LYS A 82 -9.83 -3.81 9.28
N HIS A 83 -9.80 -3.28 8.06
CA HIS A 83 -10.97 -3.09 7.23
C HIS A 83 -11.67 -4.42 6.91
N ASN A 84 -10.91 -5.45 6.53
CA ASN A 84 -11.46 -6.78 6.25
C ASN A 84 -12.10 -7.41 7.49
N ARG A 85 -11.49 -7.22 8.67
CA ARG A 85 -12.07 -7.69 9.93
C ARG A 85 -13.39 -6.99 10.25
N GLU A 86 -13.44 -5.67 10.12
CA GLU A 86 -14.66 -4.89 10.35
C GLU A 86 -15.76 -5.31 9.37
N LEU A 87 -15.42 -5.42 8.07
CA LEU A 87 -16.34 -5.89 7.04
C LEU A 87 -16.81 -7.34 7.28
N CYS A 88 -15.94 -8.22 7.78
CA CYS A 88 -16.32 -9.59 8.15
C CYS A 88 -17.37 -9.60 9.28
N GLU A 89 -17.16 -8.79 10.32
CA GLU A 89 -18.08 -8.68 11.46
C GLU A 89 -19.44 -8.10 11.00
N GLU A 90 -19.42 -7.12 10.09
CA GLU A 90 -20.61 -6.52 9.48
C GLU A 90 -21.39 -7.51 8.62
N LEU A 91 -20.73 -8.22 7.71
CA LEU A 91 -21.37 -9.22 6.83
C LEU A 91 -21.95 -10.40 7.60
N ARG A 92 -21.41 -10.75 8.77
CA ARG A 92 -21.99 -11.79 9.65
C ARG A 92 -23.20 -11.31 10.45
N ALA A 93 -23.28 -10.01 10.69
CA ALA A 93 -24.40 -9.40 11.40
C ALA A 93 -25.58 -9.13 10.45
N GLU A 94 -25.32 -8.97 9.15
CA GLU A 94 -26.33 -8.65 8.14
C GLU A 94 -27.22 -9.87 7.78
N PRO A 95 -28.54 -9.81 8.02
CA PRO A 95 -29.45 -10.92 7.72
C PRO A 95 -29.58 -11.24 6.22
N SER A 96 -29.31 -10.28 5.34
CA SER A 96 -29.36 -10.48 3.88
C SER A 96 -28.13 -11.25 3.35
N CYS A 97 -27.12 -11.46 4.19
CA CYS A 97 -25.86 -12.11 3.83
C CYS A 97 -25.82 -13.59 4.25
N THR A 98 -25.30 -14.43 3.35
CA THR A 98 -25.03 -15.84 3.62
C THR A 98 -23.53 -16.13 3.49
N GLU A 99 -22.92 -16.69 4.53
CA GLU A 99 -21.53 -17.16 4.52
C GLU A 99 -21.47 -18.57 3.90
N SER A 100 -20.60 -18.75 2.91
CA SER A 100 -20.36 -20.00 2.18
C SER A 100 -18.87 -20.35 2.17
N GLU A 101 -18.50 -21.54 1.67
CA GLU A 101 -17.10 -21.95 1.56
C GLU A 101 -16.25 -21.01 0.70
N ASN A 102 -16.88 -20.29 -0.24
CA ASN A 102 -16.21 -19.36 -1.15
C ASN A 102 -16.17 -17.91 -0.63
N GLY A 103 -16.94 -17.59 0.42
CA GLY A 103 -17.07 -16.23 0.97
C GLY A 103 -18.51 -15.83 1.25
N PHE A 104 -18.81 -14.53 1.23
CA PHE A 104 -20.15 -14.00 1.51
C PHE A 104 -20.88 -13.63 0.23
N SER A 105 -22.18 -13.91 0.21
CA SER A 105 -23.11 -13.43 -0.81
C SER A 105 -24.30 -12.79 -0.11
N CYS A 106 -24.59 -11.53 -0.46
CA CYS A 106 -25.66 -10.74 0.12
C CYS A 106 -26.59 -10.25 -0.97
N THR A 107 -27.90 -10.36 -0.74
CA THR A 107 -28.92 -9.92 -1.70
C THR A 107 -29.31 -8.45 -1.53
N ASP A 108 -28.95 -7.84 -0.40
CA ASP A 108 -29.22 -6.43 -0.12
C ASP A 108 -28.25 -5.91 0.95
N PHE A 109 -27.01 -5.64 0.54
CA PHE A 109 -25.99 -5.02 1.37
C PHE A 109 -25.79 -3.57 0.89
N ASP A 110 -26.09 -2.59 1.74
CA ASP A 110 -26.12 -1.16 1.38
C ASP A 110 -26.97 -0.83 0.12
N GLY A 111 -28.07 -1.56 -0.09
CA GLY A 111 -29.00 -1.32 -1.20
C GLY A 111 -28.59 -1.98 -2.53
N MET A 112 -27.60 -2.89 -2.52
CA MET A 112 -27.10 -3.57 -3.72
C MET A 112 -26.76 -5.04 -3.43
N ASP A 113 -26.75 -5.87 -4.48
CA ASP A 113 -26.15 -7.21 -4.42
C ASP A 113 -24.65 -7.07 -4.14
N PHE A 114 -24.15 -7.81 -3.15
CA PHE A 114 -22.74 -7.80 -2.76
C PHE A 114 -22.19 -9.21 -2.66
N SER A 115 -20.97 -9.40 -3.15
CA SER A 115 -20.27 -10.68 -3.04
C SER A 115 -18.80 -10.45 -2.75
N THR A 116 -18.24 -11.23 -1.84
CA THR A 116 -16.81 -11.16 -1.53
C THR A 116 -16.24 -12.53 -1.20
N GLY A 117 -14.93 -12.67 -1.34
CA GLY A 117 -14.22 -13.91 -1.10
C GLY A 117 -14.05 -14.22 0.40
N LYS A 118 -13.80 -15.50 0.71
CA LYS A 118 -13.54 -15.98 2.08
C LYS A 118 -12.38 -15.27 2.78
N SER A 119 -11.44 -14.71 2.02
CA SER A 119 -10.26 -14.01 2.54
C SER A 119 -10.57 -12.78 3.38
N ILE A 120 -11.80 -12.26 3.37
CA ILE A 120 -12.22 -11.14 4.21
C ILE A 120 -12.20 -11.51 5.70
N CYS A 121 -12.46 -12.76 6.05
CA CYS A 121 -12.51 -13.22 7.44
C CYS A 121 -11.24 -13.97 7.91
N HIS A 122 -10.15 -13.98 7.12
CA HIS A 122 -8.93 -14.76 7.38
C HIS A 122 -7.67 -13.91 7.52
#